data_AF-A0A7S2ES29-F1
#
_entry.id   AF-A0A7S2ES29-F1
#
_cell.length_a   1.000
_cell.length_b   1.000
_cell.length_c   1.000
_cell.angle_alpha   90.00
_cell.angle_beta   90.00
_cell.angle_gamma   90.00
#
_symmetry.space_group_name_H-M   'P 1'
#
loop_
_entity.id
_entity.type
_entity.pdbx_description
1 polymer ?
#
loop_
_entity_poly.entity_id
_entity_poly.type
_entity_poly.pdbx_seq_one_letter_code
_entity_poly.pdbx_strand_id
1 'polypeptide(L)'
;MSSKYGAVPSASAVVTGDIIVEVEAPATLSAGYKFDAIYDGQTFSVTVPPAGVTKGQRIAVPFRPLMPTAEGTGEWKDGLCGCCKFGCCHAHLCCAWCCPVALMGQVLTRMKMSWLGNAAVETEYRSTFRKTLYVIIVYFVLGLIFATPSPELTKINGAYVDVSPTAPTWQIIVNNVLNLSFGLYTLIVLTKLRAAVRERYSIHGSCCGDCCCSLWCTCLTVAQLARQTADYDVQGAKCCTGTGLEPLPPVLTV
;
A
#
# COMPACT_ATOMS: atom_id res chain seq x y z
N MET A 1 16.30 27.87 2.48
CA MET A 1 16.20 26.83 1.43
C MET A 1 16.94 25.61 1.91
N SER A 2 16.25 24.61 2.49
CA SER A 2 16.90 23.37 2.93
C SER A 2 17.00 22.42 1.72
N SER A 3 18.22 22.18 1.26
CA SER A 3 18.50 21.20 0.21
C SER A 3 18.35 19.81 0.82
N LYS A 4 17.51 18.96 0.24
CA LYS A 4 17.40 17.55 0.64
C LYS A 4 18.49 16.77 -0.10
N TYR A 5 19.33 16.04 0.62
CA TYR A 5 20.46 15.30 0.04
C TYR A 5 20.09 13.84 -0.13
N GLY A 6 20.19 13.34 -1.36
CA GLY A 6 19.87 11.95 -1.70
C GLY A 6 20.99 11.02 -1.31
N ALA A 7 20.63 9.87 -0.75
CA ALA A 7 21.56 8.77 -0.49
C ALA A 7 21.56 7.77 -1.65
N VAL A 8 22.73 7.21 -1.97
CA VAL A 8 22.93 6.26 -3.08
C VAL A 8 23.40 4.92 -2.50
N PRO A 9 22.94 3.76 -2.99
CA PRO A 9 23.43 2.46 -2.53
C PRO A 9 24.94 2.30 -2.77
N SER A 10 25.67 1.84 -1.75
CA SER A 10 27.09 1.47 -1.86
C SER A 10 27.23 -0.04 -2.11
N ALA A 11 28.30 -0.45 -2.79
CA ALA A 11 28.57 -1.83 -3.13
C ALA A 11 28.94 -2.67 -1.89
N SER A 12 27.94 -3.43 -1.40
CA SER A 12 28.04 -4.67 -0.60
C SER A 12 28.80 -4.66 0.73
N ALA A 13 28.04 -4.79 1.82
CA ALA A 13 28.19 -5.87 2.82
C ALA A 13 26.94 -5.89 3.71
N VAL A 14 26.10 -6.93 3.61
CA VAL A 14 25.00 -7.17 4.54
C VAL A 14 25.60 -7.79 5.79
N VAL A 15 25.93 -6.95 6.77
CA VAL A 15 26.27 -7.41 8.12
C VAL A 15 25.09 -7.02 9.00
N THR A 16 24.39 -8.02 9.53
CA THR A 16 23.36 -7.85 10.58
C THR A 16 22.19 -6.90 10.25
N GLY A 17 21.54 -7.04 9.09
CA GLY A 17 20.28 -6.33 8.78
C GLY A 17 20.42 -4.83 8.46
N ASP A 18 21.63 -4.28 8.58
CA ASP A 18 21.95 -2.89 8.28
C ASP A 18 22.40 -2.81 6.80
N ILE A 19 21.78 -1.92 6.02
CA ILE A 19 22.18 -1.61 4.65
C ILE A 19 23.16 -0.44 4.71
N ILE A 20 24.35 -0.58 4.15
CA ILE A 20 25.28 0.56 4.05
C ILE A 20 24.87 1.46 2.89
N VAL A 21 24.56 2.72 3.19
CA VAL A 21 24.20 3.73 2.19
C VAL A 21 25.23 4.85 2.19
N GLU A 22 25.53 5.39 1.02
CA GLU A 22 26.38 6.57 0.91
C GLU A 22 25.53 7.83 0.95
N VAL A 23 25.87 8.71 1.88
CA VAL A 23 25.24 10.03 2.03
C VAL A 23 26.28 11.10 1.76
N GLU A 24 25.93 12.09 0.94
CA GLU A 24 26.77 13.26 0.68
C GLU A 24 26.60 14.31 1.77
N ALA A 25 27.71 14.75 2.38
CA ALA A 25 27.70 15.73 3.46
C ALA A 25 27.27 17.12 2.96
N PRO A 26 26.28 17.78 3.60
CA PRO A 26 25.69 19.03 3.11
C PRO A 26 26.61 20.25 3.28
N ALA A 27 27.50 20.18 4.27
CA ALA A 27 28.43 21.22 4.67
C ALA A 27 29.64 20.56 5.34
N THR A 28 30.67 21.36 5.64
CA THR A 28 31.75 20.93 6.52
C THR A 28 31.22 20.89 7.95
N LEU A 29 31.17 19.71 8.55
CA LEU A 29 30.56 19.46 9.86
C LEU A 29 31.60 18.87 10.82
N SER A 30 31.55 19.30 12.08
CA SER A 30 32.40 18.78 13.14
C SER A 30 31.96 17.39 13.60
N ALA A 31 32.88 16.66 14.21
CA ALA A 31 32.63 15.36 14.81
C ALA A 31 31.41 15.35 15.75
N GLY A 32 30.59 14.31 15.67
CA GLY A 32 29.41 14.12 16.52
C GLY A 32 28.18 14.94 16.12
N TYR A 33 28.29 15.84 15.14
CA TYR A 33 27.14 16.54 14.58
C TYR A 33 26.16 15.54 13.94
N LYS A 34 24.85 15.80 14.04
CA LYS A 34 23.81 14.96 13.42
C LYS A 34 23.07 15.73 12.33
N PHE A 35 22.86 15.10 11.19
CA PHE A 35 22.06 15.66 10.11
C PHE A 35 21.16 14.61 9.48
N ASP A 36 20.08 15.05 8.85
CA ASP A 36 19.09 14.14 8.27
C ASP A 36 19.43 13.81 6.81
N ALA A 37 19.33 12.52 6.47
CA ALA A 37 19.51 11.99 5.13
C ALA A 37 18.26 11.25 4.68
N ILE A 38 17.99 11.22 3.37
CA ILE A 38 16.85 10.50 2.80
C ILE A 38 17.35 9.34 1.96
N TYR A 39 16.96 8.13 2.33
CA TYR A 39 17.17 6.91 1.55
C TYR A 39 15.84 6.16 1.40
N ASP A 40 15.52 5.77 0.18
CA ASP A 40 14.26 5.06 -0.15
C ASP A 40 12.97 5.77 0.36
N GLY A 41 12.98 7.11 0.37
CA GLY A 41 11.87 7.92 0.85
C GLY A 41 11.72 7.98 2.38
N GLN A 42 12.61 7.33 3.12
CA GLN A 42 12.69 7.38 4.57
C GLN A 42 13.78 8.35 5.01
N THR A 43 13.47 9.18 6.01
CA THR A 43 14.46 10.10 6.60
C THR A 43 15.12 9.39 7.78
N PHE A 44 16.45 9.45 7.86
CA PHE A 44 17.21 8.88 8.97
C PHE A 44 18.32 9.83 9.39
N SER A 45 18.66 9.80 10.68
CA SER A 45 19.67 10.70 11.25
C SER A 45 21.07 10.09 11.11
N VAL A 46 21.96 10.84 10.48
CA VAL A 46 23.35 10.48 10.25
C VAL A 46 24.22 11.22 11.26
N THR A 47 25.07 10.48 11.99
CA THR A 47 26.05 11.06 12.91
C THR A 47 27.41 11.19 12.23
N VAL A 48 28.00 12.38 12.30
CA VAL A 48 29.31 12.69 11.71
C VAL A 48 30.43 11.98 12.48
N PRO A 49 31.35 11.27 11.79
CA PRO A 49 32.44 10.52 12.42
C PRO A 49 33.40 11.43 13.21
N PRO A 50 34.25 10.85 14.10
CA PRO A 50 35.20 11.61 14.93
C PRO A 50 36.18 12.50 14.17
N ALA A 51 36.44 12.20 12.89
CA ALA A 51 37.30 13.00 12.03
C ALA A 51 36.62 14.26 11.46
N GLY A 52 35.31 14.43 11.66
CA GLY A 52 34.50 15.40 10.93
C GLY A 52 34.26 14.99 9.48
N VAL A 53 33.54 15.84 8.73
CA VAL A 53 33.33 15.68 7.29
C VAL A 53 33.44 17.02 6.59
N THR A 54 33.92 17.04 5.35
CA THR A 54 33.89 18.22 4.49
C THR A 54 32.65 18.23 3.60
N LYS A 55 32.20 19.42 3.17
CA LYS A 55 31.08 19.54 2.23
C LYS A 55 31.32 18.71 0.96
N GLY A 56 30.33 17.90 0.56
CA GLY A 56 30.42 17.02 -0.61
C GLY A 56 31.12 15.68 -0.36
N GLN A 57 31.71 15.48 0.83
CA GLN A 57 32.30 14.20 1.21
C GLN A 57 31.21 13.15 1.35
N ARG A 58 31.41 11.98 0.73
CA ARG A 58 30.51 10.83 0.90
C ARG A 58 30.89 10.04 2.14
N ILE A 59 29.91 9.76 2.97
CA ILE A 59 30.07 8.91 4.14
C ILE A 59 29.18 7.68 4.01
N ALA A 60 29.78 6.52 4.27
CA ALA A 60 29.08 5.25 4.37
C ALA A 60 28.44 5.16 5.75
N VAL A 61 27.13 5.07 5.80
CA VAL A 61 26.36 5.05 7.04
C VAL A 61 25.45 3.82 7.06
N PRO A 62 25.34 3.13 8.20
CA PRO A 62 24.38 2.05 8.34
C PRO A 62 22.98 2.67 8.32
N PHE A 63 22.25 2.39 7.26
CA PHE A 63 20.83 2.61 7.18
C PHE A 63 20.14 1.32 7.62
N ARG A 64 19.47 1.41 8.76
CA ARG A 64 18.35 0.52 9.02
C ARG A 64 17.19 1.09 8.25
N PRO A 65 16.69 0.41 7.22
CA PRO A 65 15.34 0.72 6.79
C PRO A 65 14.48 0.70 8.04
N LEU A 66 13.50 1.59 8.13
CA LEU A 66 12.22 1.26 8.72
C LEU A 66 11.64 0.12 7.87
N MET A 67 12.34 -1.01 7.86
CA MET A 67 11.71 -2.27 8.02
C MET A 67 10.83 -2.07 9.26
N PRO A 68 9.57 -2.49 9.18
CA PRO A 68 8.73 -2.53 10.36
C PRO A 68 9.59 -3.11 11.47
N THR A 69 9.67 -2.34 12.55
CA THR A 69 10.50 -2.62 13.71
C THR A 69 10.55 -4.12 13.96
N ALA A 70 11.74 -4.63 14.30
CA ALA A 70 11.93 -6.02 14.72
C ALA A 70 11.01 -6.45 15.89
N GLU A 71 10.21 -5.54 16.46
CA GLU A 71 8.95 -5.85 17.13
C GLU A 71 7.92 -6.43 16.15
N GLY A 72 7.97 -7.75 15.94
CA GLY A 72 6.87 -8.49 15.29
C GLY A 72 7.21 -9.22 13.99
N THR A 73 8.46 -9.60 13.74
CA THR A 73 8.74 -10.62 12.71
C THR A 73 8.04 -11.92 13.09
N GLY A 74 7.30 -12.52 12.15
CA GLY A 74 6.61 -13.80 12.39
C GLY A 74 5.09 -13.73 12.50
N GLU A 75 4.53 -12.56 12.85
CA GLU A 75 3.09 -12.39 13.08
C GLU A 75 2.53 -11.12 12.41
N TRP A 76 1.21 -11.08 12.23
CA TRP A 76 0.52 -9.87 11.78
C TRP A 76 0.45 -8.85 12.91
N LYS A 77 0.68 -7.55 12.62
CA LYS A 77 0.49 -6.46 13.59
C LYS A 77 -0.89 -6.45 14.24
N ASP A 78 -1.89 -6.93 13.50
CA ASP A 78 -3.27 -7.06 13.97
C ASP A 78 -3.91 -8.32 13.38
N GLY A 79 -4.89 -8.89 14.08
CA GLY A 79 -5.80 -9.86 13.48
C GLY A 79 -6.70 -9.23 12.41
N LEU A 80 -7.37 -10.05 11.60
CA LEU A 80 -8.32 -9.58 10.57
C LEU A 80 -9.43 -8.69 11.14
N CYS A 81 -9.93 -9.00 12.35
CA CYS A 81 -10.96 -8.20 13.02
C CYS A 81 -10.40 -6.99 13.81
N GLY A 82 -9.08 -6.79 13.83
CA GLY A 82 -8.42 -5.67 14.51
C GLY A 82 -8.50 -4.34 13.75
N CYS A 83 -9.35 -4.25 12.71
CA CYS A 83 -9.41 -3.11 11.80
C CYS A 83 -9.90 -1.81 12.47
N CYS A 84 -10.59 -1.89 13.62
CA CYS A 84 -11.14 -0.74 14.33
C CYS A 84 -10.22 -0.15 15.41
N LYS A 85 -8.94 -0.55 15.52
CA LYS A 85 -8.03 -0.07 16.59
C LYS A 85 -7.92 1.47 16.64
N PHE A 86 -7.92 2.13 15.48
CA PHE A 86 -7.84 3.59 15.35
C PHE A 86 -9.22 4.27 15.21
N GLY A 87 -10.30 3.54 15.48
CA GLY A 87 -11.68 3.99 15.32
C GLY A 87 -12.31 3.65 13.96
N CYS A 88 -13.64 3.57 13.93
CA CYS A 88 -14.41 3.19 12.75
C CYS A 88 -14.35 4.22 11.60
N CYS A 89 -14.05 5.48 11.93
CA CYS A 89 -13.97 6.59 10.97
C CYS A 89 -12.54 6.90 10.51
N HIS A 90 -11.56 6.05 10.86
CA HIS A 90 -10.19 6.28 10.44
C HIS A 90 -10.06 6.16 8.92
N ALA A 91 -9.33 7.07 8.28
CA ALA A 91 -9.28 7.18 6.81
C ALA A 91 -8.91 5.86 6.10
N HIS A 92 -7.95 5.09 6.64
CA HIS A 92 -7.59 3.79 6.06
C HIS A 92 -8.75 2.77 6.12
N LEU A 93 -9.56 2.77 7.19
CA LEU A 93 -10.68 1.86 7.35
C LEU A 93 -11.85 2.28 6.46
N CYS A 94 -12.14 3.58 6.38
CA CYS A 94 -13.11 4.12 5.42
C CYS A 94 -12.70 3.78 3.98
N CYS A 95 -11.43 3.97 3.63
CA CYS A 95 -10.91 3.57 2.32
C CYS A 95 -10.99 2.04 2.11
N ALA A 96 -10.77 1.21 3.13
CA ALA A 96 -10.91 -0.24 3.04
C ALA A 96 -12.35 -0.69 2.79
N TRP A 97 -13.34 -0.01 3.39
CA TRP A 97 -14.76 -0.35 3.24
C TRP A 97 -15.36 0.21 1.95
N CYS A 98 -15.08 1.48 1.65
CA CYS A 98 -15.66 2.17 0.50
C CYS A 98 -14.92 1.88 -0.81
N CYS A 99 -13.60 1.67 -0.75
CA CYS A 99 -12.74 1.56 -1.94
C CYS A 99 -11.58 0.56 -1.73
N PRO A 100 -11.85 -0.72 -1.41
CA PRO A 100 -10.81 -1.70 -1.07
C PRO A 100 -9.74 -1.85 -2.15
N VAL A 101 -10.12 -1.79 -3.43
CA VAL A 101 -9.19 -1.90 -4.57
C VAL A 101 -8.28 -0.68 -4.69
N ALA A 102 -8.76 0.52 -4.33
CA ALA A 102 -7.93 1.71 -4.30
C ALA A 102 -6.89 1.62 -3.18
N LEU A 103 -7.30 1.19 -1.98
CA LEU A 103 -6.38 0.93 -0.87
C LEU A 103 -5.38 -0.18 -1.22
N MET A 104 -5.80 -1.24 -1.91
CA MET A 104 -4.90 -2.27 -2.44
C MET A 104 -3.84 -1.66 -3.36
N GLY A 105 -4.23 -0.75 -4.27
CA GLY A 105 -3.29 0.01 -5.12
C GLY A 105 -2.26 0.83 -4.32
N GLN A 106 -2.66 1.41 -3.19
CA GLN A 106 -1.77 2.14 -2.30
C GLN A 106 -0.76 1.22 -1.61
N VAL A 107 -1.23 0.06 -1.13
CA VAL A 107 -0.36 -0.93 -0.49
C VAL A 107 0.59 -1.58 -1.51
N LEU A 108 0.13 -1.89 -2.73
CA LEU A 108 0.99 -2.36 -3.82
C LEU A 108 2.12 -1.36 -4.11
N THR A 109 1.80 -0.06 -4.14
CA THR A 109 2.78 1.00 -4.37
C THR A 109 3.82 1.04 -3.24
N ARG A 110 3.40 0.91 -1.97
CA ARG A 110 4.31 0.81 -0.81
C ARG A 110 5.19 -0.44 -0.87
N MET A 111 4.64 -1.55 -1.36
CA MET A 111 5.34 -2.83 -1.51
C MET A 111 6.21 -2.89 -2.78
N LYS A 112 6.30 -1.81 -3.57
CA LYS A 112 7.05 -1.75 -4.84
C LYS A 112 6.58 -2.83 -5.84
N MET A 113 5.28 -3.07 -5.88
CA MET A 113 4.64 -4.04 -6.76
C MET A 113 3.88 -3.33 -7.89
N SER A 114 3.71 -4.01 -9.02
CA SER A 114 2.85 -3.58 -10.12
C SER A 114 1.38 -3.73 -9.76
N TRP A 115 0.49 -3.13 -10.58
CA TRP A 115 -0.97 -3.29 -10.47
C TRP A 115 -1.46 -4.73 -10.73
N LEU A 116 -0.58 -5.64 -11.16
CA LEU A 116 -0.81 -7.08 -11.32
C LEU A 116 -0.26 -7.93 -10.15
N GLY A 117 0.27 -7.28 -9.11
CA GLY A 117 0.83 -7.95 -7.95
C GLY A 117 2.15 -8.67 -8.21
N ASN A 118 2.95 -8.22 -9.17
CA ASN A 118 4.33 -8.69 -9.36
C ASN A 118 5.32 -7.67 -8.75
N ALA A 119 6.51 -8.10 -8.37
CA ALA A 119 7.60 -7.17 -8.07
C ALA A 119 7.87 -6.27 -9.29
N ALA A 120 8.07 -4.98 -9.07
CA ALA A 120 8.16 -3.99 -10.14
C ALA A 120 9.35 -3.05 -9.96
N VAL A 121 9.90 -2.61 -11.09
CA VAL A 121 10.96 -1.59 -11.12
C VAL A 121 10.41 -0.21 -10.78
N GLU A 122 11.29 0.74 -10.47
CA GLU A 122 10.91 2.06 -9.94
C GLU A 122 9.89 2.84 -10.77
N THR A 123 10.10 2.90 -12.08
CA THR A 123 9.20 3.58 -12.99
C THR A 123 7.81 2.93 -13.02
N GLU A 124 7.74 1.63 -12.84
CA GLU A 124 6.51 0.87 -12.89
C GLU A 124 5.72 1.01 -11.59
N TYR A 125 6.32 0.77 -10.42
CA TYR A 125 5.57 0.80 -9.15
C TYR A 125 5.07 2.21 -8.80
N ARG A 126 5.79 3.27 -9.20
CA ARG A 126 5.33 4.66 -9.01
C ARG A 126 4.02 4.96 -9.75
N SER A 127 3.73 4.20 -10.80
CA SER A 127 2.49 4.31 -11.58
C SER A 127 1.40 3.32 -11.14
N THR A 128 1.68 2.41 -10.20
CA THR A 128 0.78 1.33 -9.79
C THR A 128 -0.56 1.84 -9.30
N PHE A 129 -0.57 2.78 -8.35
CA PHE A 129 -1.82 3.35 -7.85
C PHE A 129 -2.66 3.98 -8.96
N ARG A 130 -2.04 4.76 -9.86
CA ARG A 130 -2.73 5.39 -10.98
C ARG A 130 -3.33 4.36 -11.95
N LYS A 131 -2.58 3.31 -12.28
CA LYS A 131 -3.08 2.20 -13.12
C LYS A 131 -4.24 1.47 -12.43
N THR A 132 -4.14 1.25 -11.12
CA THR A 132 -5.22 0.64 -10.32
C THR A 132 -6.49 1.50 -10.34
N LEU A 133 -6.37 2.82 -10.16
CA LEU A 133 -7.49 3.75 -10.30
C LEU A 133 -8.10 3.71 -11.70
N TYR A 134 -7.28 3.65 -12.75
CA TYR A 134 -7.77 3.52 -14.11
C TYR A 134 -8.61 2.25 -14.31
N VAL A 135 -8.16 1.11 -13.78
CA VAL A 135 -8.94 -0.15 -13.81
C VAL A 135 -10.27 -0.01 -13.07
N ILE A 136 -10.28 0.64 -11.89
CA ILE A 136 -11.50 0.91 -11.12
C ILE A 136 -12.47 1.78 -11.94
N ILE A 137 -11.99 2.88 -12.52
CA ILE A 137 -12.81 3.80 -13.32
C ILE A 137 -13.40 3.08 -14.54
N VAL A 138 -12.59 2.33 -15.27
CA VAL A 138 -13.05 1.56 -16.44
C VAL A 138 -14.11 0.55 -16.03
N TYR A 139 -13.91 -0.19 -14.93
CA TYR A 139 -14.91 -1.12 -14.40
C TYR A 139 -16.23 -0.42 -14.08
N PHE A 140 -16.22 0.70 -13.36
CA PHE A 140 -17.45 1.44 -13.03
C PHE A 140 -18.14 1.99 -14.27
N VAL A 141 -17.41 2.56 -15.23
CA VAL A 141 -17.99 3.08 -16.48
C VAL A 141 -18.63 1.95 -17.28
N LEU A 142 -17.95 0.82 -17.46
CA LEU A 142 -18.52 -0.34 -18.14
C LEU A 142 -19.71 -0.93 -17.35
N GLY A 143 -19.65 -0.95 -16.03
CA GLY A 143 -20.73 -1.40 -15.16
C GLY A 143 -21.98 -0.53 -15.29
N LEU A 144 -21.83 0.79 -15.44
CA LEU A 144 -22.94 1.70 -15.71
C LEU A 144 -23.52 1.49 -17.10
N ILE A 145 -22.68 1.28 -18.13
CA ILE A 145 -23.11 1.04 -19.51
C ILE A 145 -23.89 -0.28 -19.63
N PHE A 146 -23.45 -1.32 -18.94
CA PHE A 146 -24.04 -2.67 -19.01
C PHE A 146 -24.95 -3.00 -17.82
N ALA A 147 -25.31 -2.02 -16.99
CA ALA A 147 -26.16 -2.21 -15.82
C ALA A 147 -27.49 -2.85 -16.22
N THR A 148 -27.86 -3.93 -15.53
CA THR A 148 -29.19 -4.54 -15.67
C THR A 148 -30.19 -3.78 -14.79
N PRO A 149 -31.43 -3.55 -15.26
CA PRO A 149 -32.45 -2.90 -14.44
C PRO A 149 -32.66 -3.69 -13.15
N SER A 150 -32.81 -2.96 -12.04
CA SER A 150 -33.15 -3.57 -10.76
C SER A 150 -34.58 -4.15 -10.82
N PRO A 151 -34.85 -5.29 -10.16
CA PRO A 151 -36.19 -5.85 -10.13
C PRO A 151 -37.15 -4.85 -9.49
N GLU A 152 -38.26 -4.58 -10.17
CA GLU A 152 -39.32 -3.69 -9.68
C GLU A 152 -40.52 -4.55 -9.31
N LEU A 153 -40.68 -4.84 -8.02
CA LEU A 153 -41.73 -5.71 -7.52
C LEU A 153 -43.00 -4.92 -7.25
N THR A 154 -44.05 -5.18 -8.03
CA THR A 154 -45.38 -4.61 -7.82
C THR A 154 -46.35 -5.69 -7.35
N LYS A 155 -47.24 -5.36 -6.39
CA LYS A 155 -48.24 -6.28 -5.88
C LYS A 155 -49.49 -6.27 -6.76
N ILE A 156 -49.74 -7.35 -7.50
CA ILE A 156 -50.90 -7.55 -8.38
C ILE A 156 -51.68 -8.76 -7.90
N ASN A 157 -52.97 -8.60 -7.58
CA ASN A 157 -53.86 -9.68 -7.11
C ASN A 157 -53.30 -10.49 -5.92
N GLY A 158 -52.56 -9.83 -5.02
CA GLY A 158 -51.99 -10.46 -3.83
C GLY A 158 -50.59 -11.08 -4.02
N ALA A 159 -50.10 -11.21 -5.26
CA ALA A 159 -48.76 -11.70 -5.57
C ALA A 159 -47.80 -10.56 -5.94
N TYR A 160 -46.50 -10.71 -5.62
CA TYR A 160 -45.46 -9.80 -6.11
C TYR A 160 -45.01 -10.25 -7.50
N VAL A 161 -45.09 -9.35 -8.47
CA VAL A 161 -44.69 -9.57 -9.86
C VAL A 161 -43.59 -8.58 -10.21
N ASP A 162 -42.53 -9.06 -10.87
CA ASP A 162 -41.48 -8.21 -11.42
C ASP A 162 -41.98 -7.57 -12.72
N VAL A 163 -42.10 -6.24 -12.72
CA VAL A 163 -42.52 -5.45 -13.89
C VAL A 163 -41.34 -4.75 -14.57
N SER A 164 -40.11 -5.05 -14.16
CA SER A 164 -38.92 -4.42 -14.72
C SER A 164 -38.75 -4.75 -16.22
N PRO A 165 -38.25 -3.80 -17.03
CA PRO A 165 -37.93 -4.08 -18.42
C PRO A 165 -36.91 -5.22 -18.52
N THR A 166 -37.20 -6.24 -19.32
CA THR A 166 -36.25 -7.35 -19.51
C THR A 166 -35.04 -6.87 -20.29
N ALA A 167 -33.85 -6.90 -19.67
CA ALA A 167 -32.61 -6.64 -20.39
C ALA A 167 -32.33 -7.74 -21.44
N PRO A 168 -31.72 -7.40 -22.59
CA PRO A 168 -31.24 -8.40 -23.53
C PRO A 168 -30.28 -9.40 -22.85
N THR A 169 -30.38 -10.69 -23.19
CA THR A 169 -29.55 -11.76 -22.61
C THR A 169 -28.05 -11.48 -22.70
N TRP A 170 -27.59 -10.90 -23.82
CA TRP A 170 -26.18 -10.56 -24.00
C TRP A 170 -25.70 -9.51 -23.00
N GLN A 171 -26.54 -8.56 -22.61
CA GLN A 171 -26.19 -7.51 -21.64
C GLN A 171 -26.02 -8.12 -20.24
N ILE A 172 -26.90 -9.05 -19.86
CA ILE A 172 -26.79 -9.82 -18.61
C ILE A 172 -25.48 -10.61 -18.59
N ILE A 173 -25.15 -11.31 -19.68
CA ILE A 173 -23.91 -12.08 -19.80
C ILE A 173 -22.69 -11.16 -19.68
N VAL A 174 -22.66 -10.04 -20.39
CA VAL A 174 -21.54 -9.08 -20.34
C VAL A 174 -21.37 -8.51 -18.93
N ASN A 175 -22.45 -8.10 -18.26
CA ASN A 175 -22.39 -7.61 -16.90
C ASN A 175 -21.86 -8.67 -15.93
N ASN A 176 -22.30 -9.92 -16.05
CA ASN A 176 -21.81 -11.02 -15.22
C ASN A 176 -20.32 -11.32 -15.46
N VAL A 177 -19.88 -11.35 -16.72
CA VAL A 177 -18.47 -11.54 -17.07
C VAL A 177 -17.60 -10.38 -16.57
N LEU A 178 -18.08 -9.13 -16.68
CA LEU A 178 -17.39 -7.96 -16.15
C LEU A 178 -17.22 -8.06 -14.61
N ASN A 179 -18.28 -8.37 -13.88
CA ASN A 179 -18.22 -8.54 -12.41
C ASN A 179 -17.32 -9.71 -12.00
N LEU A 180 -17.44 -10.85 -12.68
CA LEU A 180 -16.61 -12.03 -12.42
C LEU A 180 -15.12 -11.72 -12.67
N SER A 181 -14.80 -11.08 -13.80
CA SER A 181 -13.42 -10.74 -14.15
C SER A 181 -12.80 -9.73 -13.18
N PHE A 182 -13.54 -8.70 -12.77
CA PHE A 182 -13.07 -7.73 -11.77
C PHE A 182 -12.89 -8.37 -10.37
N GLY A 183 -13.81 -9.27 -9.99
CA GLY A 183 -13.70 -10.07 -8.78
C GLY A 183 -12.47 -10.98 -8.77
N LEU A 184 -12.23 -11.71 -9.87
CA LEU A 184 -11.04 -12.55 -10.03
C LEU A 184 -9.75 -11.74 -10.03
N TYR A 185 -9.73 -10.59 -10.71
CA TYR A 185 -8.61 -9.65 -10.68
C TYR A 185 -8.28 -9.23 -9.24
N THR A 186 -9.29 -8.77 -8.50
CA THR A 186 -9.12 -8.33 -7.11
C THR A 186 -8.61 -9.46 -6.23
N LEU A 187 -9.21 -10.66 -6.34
CA LEU A 187 -8.81 -11.83 -5.58
C LEU A 187 -7.36 -12.23 -5.83
N ILE A 188 -6.95 -12.34 -7.11
CA ILE A 188 -5.61 -12.75 -7.49
C ILE A 188 -4.58 -11.73 -7.00
N VAL A 189 -4.80 -10.44 -7.26
CA VAL A 189 -3.84 -9.39 -6.89
C VAL A 189 -3.72 -9.25 -5.38
N LEU A 190 -4.84 -9.31 -4.64
CA LEU A 190 -4.82 -9.23 -3.19
C LEU A 190 -4.14 -10.45 -2.55
N THR A 191 -4.36 -11.65 -3.11
CA THR A 191 -3.67 -12.87 -2.65
C THR A 191 -2.16 -12.76 -2.85
N LYS A 192 -1.71 -12.29 -4.01
CA LYS A 192 -0.28 -12.09 -4.30
C LYS A 192 0.33 -11.01 -3.41
N LEU A 193 -0.38 -9.90 -3.20
CA LEU A 193 0.04 -8.85 -2.28
C LEU A 193 0.21 -9.39 -0.86
N ARG A 194 -0.76 -10.18 -0.38
CA ARG A 194 -0.71 -10.79 0.94
C ARG A 194 0.45 -11.76 1.08
N ALA A 195 0.68 -12.61 0.09
CA ALA A 195 1.84 -13.51 0.06
C ALA A 195 3.17 -12.72 0.11
N ALA A 196 3.29 -11.65 -0.68
CA ALA A 196 4.48 -10.80 -0.70
C ALA A 196 4.72 -10.08 0.64
N VAL A 197 3.66 -9.61 1.31
CA VAL A 197 3.76 -9.05 2.66
C VAL A 197 4.18 -10.14 3.64
N ARG A 198 3.64 -11.35 3.55
CA ARG A 198 4.05 -12.42 4.47
C ARG A 198 5.50 -12.83 4.29
N GLU A 199 5.96 -12.96 3.05
CA GLU A 199 7.36 -13.27 2.74
C GLU A 199 8.29 -12.17 3.27
N ARG A 200 7.98 -10.90 3.00
CA ARG A 200 8.79 -9.76 3.42
C ARG A 200 8.90 -9.60 4.94
N TYR A 201 7.92 -10.09 5.69
CA TYR A 201 7.82 -9.93 7.15
C TYR A 201 7.97 -11.28 7.89
N SER A 202 8.34 -12.34 7.16
CA SER A 202 8.48 -13.71 7.66
C SER A 202 7.24 -14.24 8.41
N ILE A 203 6.03 -13.86 7.97
CA ILE A 203 4.76 -14.25 8.62
C ILE A 203 4.31 -15.64 8.15
N HIS A 204 4.02 -16.53 9.09
CA HIS A 204 3.54 -17.89 8.81
C HIS A 204 2.14 -17.93 8.16
N GLY A 205 1.84 -19.01 7.44
CA GLY A 205 0.57 -19.22 6.72
C GLY A 205 0.73 -19.90 5.37
N SER A 206 -0.36 -19.99 4.60
CA SER A 206 -0.39 -20.65 3.29
C SER A 206 -1.05 -19.80 2.21
N CYS A 207 -0.76 -20.10 0.94
CA CYS A 207 -1.43 -19.49 -0.21
C CYS A 207 -2.95 -19.68 -0.16
N CYS A 208 -3.43 -20.85 0.30
CA CYS A 208 -4.85 -21.12 0.47
C CYS A 208 -5.49 -20.18 1.52
N GLY A 209 -4.82 -19.98 2.66
CA GLY A 209 -5.26 -19.03 3.67
C GLY A 209 -5.32 -17.60 3.14
N ASP A 210 -4.35 -17.21 2.31
CA ASP A 210 -4.30 -15.88 1.71
C ASP A 210 -5.44 -15.66 0.69
N CYS A 211 -5.75 -16.68 -0.10
CA CYS A 211 -6.90 -16.69 -1.02
C CYS A 211 -8.23 -16.61 -0.27
N CYS A 212 -8.44 -17.44 0.76
CA CYS A 212 -9.66 -17.43 1.56
C CYS A 212 -9.88 -16.09 2.26
N CYS A 213 -8.85 -15.52 2.89
CA CYS A 213 -8.98 -14.21 3.54
C CYS A 213 -9.34 -13.12 2.52
N SER A 214 -8.70 -13.14 1.35
CA SER A 214 -8.95 -12.18 0.28
C SER A 214 -10.35 -12.30 -0.32
N LEU A 215 -10.90 -13.52 -0.41
CA LEU A 215 -12.22 -13.80 -0.95
C LEU A 215 -13.35 -13.42 0.02
N TRP A 216 -13.26 -13.86 1.28
CA TRP A 216 -14.36 -13.71 2.24
C TRP A 216 -14.33 -12.39 3.00
N CYS A 217 -13.15 -11.79 3.13
CA CYS A 217 -12.91 -10.63 3.99
C CYS A 217 -12.01 -9.61 3.28
N THR A 218 -12.35 -9.21 2.05
CA THR A 218 -11.51 -8.32 1.22
C THR A 218 -11.17 -7.00 1.95
N CYS A 219 -12.16 -6.31 2.53
CA CYS A 219 -11.95 -5.03 3.22
C CYS A 219 -11.05 -5.18 4.45
N LEU A 220 -11.25 -6.23 5.26
CA LEU A 220 -10.44 -6.52 6.44
C LEU A 220 -9.02 -6.91 6.06
N THR A 221 -8.86 -7.71 5.01
CA THR A 221 -7.56 -8.14 4.49
C THR A 221 -6.75 -6.94 4.02
N VAL A 222 -7.35 -6.05 3.23
CA VAL A 222 -6.63 -4.86 2.75
C VAL A 222 -6.34 -3.87 3.89
N ALA A 223 -7.22 -3.74 4.88
CA ALA A 223 -6.95 -2.93 6.08
C ALA A 223 -5.78 -3.49 6.89
N GLN A 224 -5.74 -4.80 7.13
CA GLN A 224 -4.63 -5.49 7.81
C GLN A 224 -3.32 -5.27 7.05
N LEU A 225 -3.32 -5.44 5.72
CA LEU A 225 -2.14 -5.19 4.88
C LEU A 225 -1.69 -3.72 4.94
N ALA A 226 -2.64 -2.78 4.94
CA ALA A 226 -2.35 -1.36 5.03
C ALA A 226 -1.72 -0.98 6.37
N ARG A 227 -2.11 -1.63 7.47
CA ARG A 227 -1.51 -1.47 8.80
C ARG A 227 -0.17 -2.18 8.94
N GLN A 228 -0.01 -3.34 8.30
CA GLN A 228 1.27 -4.04 8.29
C GLN A 228 2.36 -3.19 7.61
N THR A 229 2.00 -2.52 6.52
CA THR A 229 2.93 -1.79 5.63
C THR A 229 3.10 -0.31 5.94
N ALA A 230 2.48 0.19 7.01
CA ALA A 230 2.63 1.56 7.47
C ALA A 230 2.59 1.61 9.01
N ASP A 231 2.99 2.74 9.57
CA ASP A 231 2.80 3.04 10.99
C ASP A 231 1.90 4.26 11.12
N TYR A 232 0.64 4.02 11.50
CA TYR A 232 -0.36 5.08 11.64
C TYR A 232 -0.28 5.81 12.99
N ASP A 233 0.52 5.32 13.93
CA ASP A 233 0.81 6.05 15.18
C ASP A 233 1.79 7.22 14.90
N VAL A 234 2.63 7.08 13.87
CA VAL A 234 3.64 8.08 13.47
C VAL A 234 3.20 8.90 12.27
N GLN A 235 2.51 8.28 11.30
CA GLN A 235 2.18 8.92 10.02
C GLN A 235 0.68 8.91 9.75
N GLY A 236 0.10 10.08 9.46
CA GLY A 236 -1.31 10.20 9.12
C GLY A 236 -1.69 9.41 7.86
N ALA A 237 -2.92 8.87 7.86
CA ALA A 237 -3.49 8.23 6.68
C ALA A 237 -4.18 9.24 5.78
N LYS A 238 -3.97 9.14 4.47
CA LYS A 238 -4.62 10.01 3.48
C LYS A 238 -5.20 9.19 2.33
N CYS A 239 -6.50 9.32 2.11
CA CYS A 239 -7.15 8.69 0.97
C CYS A 239 -6.71 9.35 -0.36
N CYS A 240 -6.81 8.60 -1.46
CA CYS A 240 -6.57 9.09 -2.83
C CYS A 240 -5.15 9.59 -3.17
N THR A 241 -4.13 9.24 -2.38
CA THR A 241 -2.71 9.46 -2.72
C THR A 241 -2.06 8.16 -3.20
N GLY A 242 -0.88 8.26 -3.83
CA GLY A 242 -0.16 7.09 -4.37
C GLY A 242 0.18 6.02 -3.33
N THR A 243 0.50 6.41 -2.09
CA THR A 243 0.87 5.49 -1.01
C THR A 243 -0.16 5.41 0.11
N GLY A 244 -1.13 6.33 0.16
CA GLY A 244 -2.12 6.39 1.23
C GLY A 244 -1.64 7.06 2.52
N LEU A 245 -0.49 7.75 2.47
CA LEU A 245 0.19 8.32 3.62
C LEU A 245 0.35 9.83 3.49
N GLU A 246 0.27 10.55 4.60
CA GLU A 246 0.57 11.97 4.66
C GLU A 246 2.09 12.22 4.57
N PRO A 247 2.54 13.30 3.92
CA PRO A 247 3.92 13.72 4.02
C PRO A 247 4.26 13.97 5.49
N LEU A 248 5.34 13.37 5.99
CA LEU A 248 5.81 13.65 7.34
C LEU A 248 6.03 15.17 7.50
N PRO A 249 5.62 15.76 8.63
CA PRO A 249 5.88 17.17 8.88
C PRO A 249 7.39 17.43 8.81
N PRO A 250 7.82 18.61 8.33
CA PRO A 250 9.22 18.98 8.39
C PRO A 250 9.65 18.98 9.86
N VAL A 251 10.63 18.14 10.20
CA VAL A 251 11.20 18.10 11.55
C VAL A 251 11.76 19.49 11.84
N LEU A 252 11.23 20.16 12.88
CA LEU A 252 11.79 21.40 13.38
C LEU A 252 13.14 21.06 14.00
N THR A 253 14.22 21.37 13.29
CA THR A 253 15.57 21.40 13.85
C THR A 253 15.62 22.56 14.84
N VAL A 254 15.57 22.24 16.13
CA VAL A 254 15.91 23.17 17.22
C VAL A 254 17.41 23.29 17.34
#